data_AF-A0A2H3I1D0-F1
#
_entry.id   AF-A0A2H3I1D0-F1
#
_cell.length_a   1.000
_cell.length_b   1.000
_cell.length_c   1.000
_cell.angle_alpha   90.00
_cell.angle_beta   90.00
_cell.angle_gamma   90.00
#
_symmetry.space_group_name_H-M   'P 1'
#
loop_
_entity.id
_entity.type
_entity.pdbx_description
1 polymer ?
#
loop_
_entity_poly.entity_id
_entity_poly.type
_entity_poly.pdbx_seq_one_letter_code
_entity_poly.pdbx_strand_id
1 'polypeptide(L)'
;MASPASGSSATRTSSISDTVKHDHVALRNGYNKILGTTDLDEKRRWQNQFTWDLARHAVGEELVVYPALEKVLADGKRLADRDREEHQTVKEYLYKFQALKPTDTEFEPTLRNLWGDLSAHMRKEEEEDLVQLENGLTPNDSAKLSTSFERTKMFVPTRSHPTAPDKPPFETVAGLMAAPMDKLTDIIFRRFPEEV
;
A
#
# COMPACT_ATOMS: atom_id res chain seq x y z
N MET A 1 -34.54 33.80 -21.08
CA MET A 1 -34.70 32.33 -21.14
C MET A 1 -33.32 31.72 -21.01
N ALA A 2 -33.14 30.86 -20.01
CA ALA A 2 -31.85 30.25 -19.67
C ALA A 2 -31.55 29.04 -20.54
N SER A 3 -30.27 28.80 -20.79
CA SER A 3 -29.73 27.46 -21.03
C SER A 3 -28.35 27.40 -20.38
N PRO A 4 -28.17 26.66 -19.28
CA PRO A 4 -26.85 26.27 -18.83
C PRO A 4 -26.42 25.04 -19.64
N ALA A 5 -25.28 25.14 -20.32
CA ALA A 5 -24.62 23.98 -20.90
C ALA A 5 -24.23 23.04 -19.76
N SER A 6 -24.75 21.81 -19.81
CA SER A 6 -24.43 20.74 -18.88
C SER A 6 -22.97 20.34 -19.10
N GLY A 7 -22.09 20.74 -18.18
CA GLY A 7 -20.74 20.21 -18.10
C GLY A 7 -20.82 18.75 -17.68
N SER A 8 -20.58 17.84 -18.62
CA SER A 8 -20.37 16.42 -18.31
C SER A 8 -19.17 16.32 -17.37
N SER A 9 -19.43 16.05 -16.09
CA SER A 9 -18.39 15.63 -15.15
C SER A 9 -17.87 14.28 -15.62
N ALA A 10 -16.85 14.30 -16.47
CA ALA A 10 -16.03 13.12 -16.71
C ALA A 10 -15.44 12.75 -15.35
N THR A 11 -15.84 11.60 -14.81
CA THR A 11 -15.18 10.97 -13.67
C THR A 11 -13.69 10.95 -14.00
N ARG A 12 -12.91 11.82 -13.34
CA ARG A 12 -11.45 11.81 -13.48
C ARG A 12 -11.00 10.41 -13.09
N THR A 13 -10.59 9.64 -14.08
CA THR A 13 -10.02 8.32 -13.84
C THR A 13 -8.63 8.59 -13.30
N SER A 14 -8.39 8.26 -12.04
CA SER A 14 -7.10 8.51 -11.38
C SER A 14 -5.98 7.79 -12.13
N SER A 15 -4.82 8.45 -12.25
CA SER A 15 -3.61 7.80 -12.75
C SER A 15 -3.11 6.76 -11.74
N ILE A 16 -2.26 5.82 -12.17
CA ILE A 16 -1.61 4.91 -11.22
C ILE A 16 -0.80 5.70 -10.20
N SER A 17 -0.11 6.76 -10.63
CA SER A 17 0.63 7.64 -9.72
C SER A 17 -0.24 8.30 -8.67
N ASP A 18 -1.42 8.83 -9.06
CA ASP A 18 -2.34 9.45 -8.10
C ASP A 18 -2.83 8.43 -7.06
N THR A 19 -3.12 7.22 -7.49
CA THR A 19 -3.58 6.12 -6.62
C THR A 19 -2.50 5.70 -5.62
N VAL A 20 -1.26 5.51 -6.06
CA VAL A 20 -0.16 5.11 -5.18
C VAL A 20 0.17 6.24 -4.19
N LYS A 21 0.26 7.49 -4.66
CA LYS A 21 0.46 8.67 -3.81
C LYS A 21 -0.64 8.87 -2.78
N HIS A 22 -1.88 8.50 -3.11
CA HIS A 22 -2.98 8.53 -2.15
C HIS A 22 -2.73 7.57 -0.97
N ASP A 23 -2.27 6.35 -1.24
CA ASP A 23 -1.89 5.40 -0.18
C ASP A 23 -0.73 5.93 0.67
N HIS A 24 0.28 6.55 0.06
CA HIS A 24 1.40 7.16 0.79
C HIS A 24 0.94 8.24 1.79
N VAL A 25 -0.03 9.06 1.39
CA VAL A 25 -0.63 10.05 2.28
C VAL A 25 -1.37 9.37 3.43
N ALA A 26 -2.14 8.31 3.16
CA ALA A 26 -2.83 7.55 4.21
C ALA A 26 -1.84 6.92 5.20
N LEU A 27 -0.75 6.33 4.71
CA LEU A 27 0.32 5.75 5.52
C LEU A 27 1.00 6.80 6.41
N ARG A 28 1.31 7.98 5.87
CA ARG A 28 1.87 9.12 6.61
C ARG A 28 0.93 9.59 7.71
N ASN A 29 -0.36 9.66 7.41
CA ASN A 29 -1.37 10.03 8.39
C ASN A 29 -1.45 8.99 9.52
N GLY A 30 -1.48 7.69 9.18
CA GLY A 30 -1.47 6.60 10.17
C GLY A 30 -0.26 6.66 11.09
N TYR A 31 0.95 6.81 10.54
CA TYR A 31 2.17 6.98 11.30
C TYR A 31 2.10 8.16 12.29
N ASN A 32 1.70 9.35 11.79
CA ASN A 32 1.59 10.55 12.62
C ASN A 32 0.54 10.40 13.72
N LYS A 33 -0.59 9.73 13.43
CA LYS A 33 -1.64 9.49 14.43
C LYS A 33 -1.18 8.55 15.54
N ILE A 34 -0.44 7.49 15.21
CA ILE A 34 0.13 6.57 16.22
C ILE A 34 1.09 7.29 17.17
N LEU A 35 1.96 8.16 16.64
CA LEU A 35 2.93 8.90 17.46
C LEU A 35 2.36 10.15 18.15
N GLY A 36 1.26 10.69 17.61
CA GLY A 36 0.65 11.93 18.12
C GLY A 36 -0.31 11.73 19.28
N THR A 37 -0.73 10.50 19.58
CA THR A 37 -1.66 10.19 20.67
C THR A 37 -0.95 9.52 21.86
N THR A 38 -1.43 9.76 23.07
CA THR A 38 -1.03 9.04 24.28
C THR A 38 -2.08 8.01 24.72
N ASP A 39 -3.25 7.99 24.08
CA ASP A 39 -4.31 7.01 24.32
C ASP A 39 -3.92 5.65 23.72
N LEU A 40 -3.84 4.62 24.55
CA LEU A 40 -3.40 3.28 24.15
C LEU A 40 -4.40 2.57 23.21
N ASP A 41 -5.71 2.80 23.37
CA ASP A 41 -6.72 2.22 22.46
C ASP A 41 -6.66 2.94 21.11
N GLU A 42 -6.50 4.27 21.10
CA GLU A 42 -6.29 5.02 19.86
C GLU A 42 -5.01 4.59 19.13
N LYS A 43 -3.88 4.41 19.85
CA LYS A 43 -2.65 3.84 19.28
C LYS A 43 -2.91 2.47 18.64
N ARG A 44 -3.66 1.60 19.32
CA ARG A 44 -3.98 0.25 18.81
C ARG A 44 -4.84 0.31 17.55
N ARG A 45 -5.85 1.20 17.51
CA ARG A 45 -6.71 1.40 16.34
C ARG A 45 -5.90 1.86 15.13
N TRP A 46 -5.06 2.88 15.30
CA TRP A 46 -4.21 3.36 14.21
C TRP A 46 -3.09 2.39 13.84
N GLN A 47 -2.55 1.60 14.77
CA GLN A 47 -1.64 0.50 14.46
C GLN A 47 -2.31 -0.52 13.50
N ASN A 48 -3.55 -0.91 13.78
CA ASN A 48 -4.29 -1.82 12.91
C ASN A 48 -4.53 -1.21 11.53
N GLN A 49 -4.96 0.06 11.47
CA GLN A 49 -5.18 0.79 10.21
C GLN A 49 -3.90 0.87 9.39
N PHE A 50 -2.81 1.38 9.98
CA PHE A 50 -1.52 1.50 9.32
C PHE A 50 -0.99 0.14 8.81
N THR A 51 -1.13 -0.92 9.63
CA THR A 51 -0.71 -2.27 9.22
C THR A 51 -1.51 -2.76 8.02
N TRP A 52 -2.82 -2.52 8.02
CA TRP A 52 -3.70 -2.96 6.95
C TRP A 52 -3.47 -2.18 5.66
N ASP A 53 -3.25 -0.87 5.75
CA ASP A 53 -2.95 -0.02 4.60
C ASP A 53 -1.62 -0.41 3.97
N LEU A 54 -0.56 -0.58 4.78
CA LEU A 54 0.77 -0.90 4.27
C LEU A 54 0.82 -2.29 3.63
N ALA A 55 0.17 -3.29 4.24
CA ALA A 55 0.13 -4.63 3.65
C ALA A 55 -0.57 -4.65 2.28
N ARG A 56 -1.68 -3.90 2.14
CA ARG A 56 -2.43 -3.81 0.87
C ARG A 56 -1.68 -3.05 -0.21
N HIS A 57 -1.05 -1.95 0.18
CA HIS A 57 -0.23 -1.12 -0.68
C HIS A 57 0.96 -1.91 -1.24
N ALA A 58 1.73 -2.58 -0.38
CA ALA A 58 2.91 -3.35 -0.81
C ALA A 58 2.56 -4.46 -1.82
N VAL A 59 1.48 -5.20 -1.59
CA VAL A 59 1.01 -6.22 -2.53
C VAL A 59 0.45 -5.60 -3.81
N GLY A 60 -0.19 -4.42 -3.73
CA GLY A 60 -0.60 -3.69 -4.93
C GLY A 60 0.57 -3.38 -5.85
N GLU A 61 1.69 -2.94 -5.28
CA GLU A 61 2.89 -2.65 -6.06
C GLU A 61 3.53 -3.89 -6.65
N GLU A 62 3.74 -4.93 -5.85
CA GLU A 62 4.35 -6.19 -6.28
C GLU A 62 3.56 -6.88 -7.42
N LEU A 63 2.23 -6.71 -7.42
CA LEU A 63 1.34 -7.34 -8.40
C LEU A 63 1.01 -6.47 -9.62
N VAL A 64 1.14 -5.14 -9.51
CA VAL A 64 0.68 -4.21 -10.54
C VAL A 64 1.78 -3.25 -10.98
N VAL A 65 2.39 -2.52 -10.05
CA VAL A 65 3.37 -1.47 -10.37
C VAL A 65 4.67 -2.09 -10.87
N TYR A 66 5.24 -3.05 -10.15
CA TYR A 66 6.54 -3.64 -10.52
C TYR A 66 6.50 -4.41 -11.84
N PRO A 67 5.46 -5.22 -12.13
CA PRO A 67 5.30 -5.80 -13.47
C PRO A 67 5.09 -4.75 -14.57
N ALA A 68 4.45 -3.62 -14.26
CA ALA A 68 4.30 -2.53 -15.22
C ALA A 68 5.63 -1.82 -15.49
N LEU A 69 6.45 -1.56 -14.47
CA LEU A 69 7.82 -1.05 -14.63
C LEU A 69 8.64 -1.96 -15.55
N GLU A 70 8.68 -3.27 -15.25
CA GLU A 70 9.37 -4.29 -16.04
C GLU A 70 8.95 -4.31 -17.51
N LYS A 71 7.67 -4.07 -17.79
CA LYS A 71 7.10 -4.13 -19.14
C LYS A 71 7.30 -2.84 -19.94
N VAL A 72 7.19 -1.69 -19.28
CA VAL A 72 7.13 -0.37 -19.93
C VAL A 72 8.52 0.24 -20.10
N LEU A 73 9.43 0.00 -19.15
CA LEU A 73 10.74 0.65 -19.09
C LEU A 73 11.85 -0.31 -19.49
N ALA A 74 12.80 0.17 -20.30
CA ALA A 74 13.96 -0.62 -20.71
C ALA A 74 14.81 -1.12 -19.52
N ASP A 75 14.95 -0.30 -18.48
CA ASP A 75 15.64 -0.65 -17.22
C ASP A 75 14.66 -1.03 -16.09
N GLY A 76 13.39 -1.30 -16.43
CA GLY A 76 12.32 -1.49 -15.47
C GLY A 76 12.53 -2.67 -14.53
N LYS A 77 13.20 -3.73 -14.99
CA LYS A 77 13.57 -4.88 -14.16
C LYS A 77 14.48 -4.51 -13.00
N ARG A 78 15.48 -3.66 -13.26
CA ARG A 78 16.41 -3.23 -12.22
C ARG A 78 15.71 -2.37 -11.17
N LEU A 79 14.79 -1.50 -11.59
CA LEU A 79 13.95 -0.71 -10.67
C LEU A 79 13.06 -1.63 -9.83
N ALA A 80 12.31 -2.52 -10.47
CA ALA A 80 11.41 -3.45 -9.80
C ALA A 80 12.13 -4.41 -8.83
N ASP A 81 13.31 -4.95 -9.18
CA ASP A 81 14.06 -5.83 -8.27
C ASP A 81 14.59 -5.06 -7.04
N ARG A 82 15.06 -3.83 -7.23
CA ARG A 82 15.46 -2.93 -6.13
C ARG A 82 14.30 -2.60 -5.19
N ASP A 83 13.12 -2.31 -5.75
CA ASP A 83 11.95 -1.94 -4.96
C ASP A 83 11.43 -3.13 -4.16
N ARG A 84 11.48 -4.35 -4.71
CA ARG A 84 11.21 -5.60 -3.95
C ARG A 84 12.18 -5.80 -2.78
N GLU A 85 13.46 -5.52 -2.96
CA GLU A 85 14.44 -5.61 -1.87
C GLU A 85 14.16 -4.60 -0.74
N GLU A 86 13.83 -3.35 -1.10
CA GLU A 86 13.41 -2.32 -0.15
C GLU A 86 12.11 -2.72 0.57
N HIS A 87 11.11 -3.23 -0.17
CA HIS A 87 9.87 -3.75 0.39
C HIS A 87 10.05 -4.95 1.30
N GLN A 88 11.01 -5.84 1.03
CA GLN A 88 11.26 -6.97 1.91
C GLN A 88 11.63 -6.50 3.32
N THR A 89 12.49 -5.48 3.42
CA THR A 89 12.89 -4.88 4.70
C THR A 89 11.68 -4.25 5.42
N VAL A 90 10.86 -3.49 4.67
CA VAL A 90 9.61 -2.89 5.19
C VAL A 90 8.64 -3.97 5.69
N LYS A 91 8.45 -5.05 4.94
CA LYS A 91 7.56 -6.16 5.32
C LYS A 91 8.02 -6.82 6.61
N GLU A 92 9.33 -7.03 6.79
CA GLU A 92 9.91 -7.62 8.00
C GLU A 92 9.69 -6.74 9.24
N TYR A 93 9.94 -5.43 9.13
CA TYR A 93 9.63 -4.49 10.20
C TYR A 93 8.13 -4.42 10.50
N LEU A 94 7.27 -4.44 9.47
CA LEU A 94 5.82 -4.43 9.66
C LEU A 94 5.36 -5.71 10.37
N TYR A 95 5.95 -6.86 10.03
CA TYR A 95 5.65 -8.13 10.69
C TYR A 95 6.05 -8.11 12.18
N LYS A 96 7.19 -7.49 12.54
CA LYS A 96 7.53 -7.24 13.95
C LYS A 96 6.53 -6.28 14.60
N PHE A 97 6.26 -5.14 13.96
CA PHE A 97 5.43 -4.08 14.50
C PHE A 97 3.99 -4.52 14.78
N GLN A 98 3.36 -5.28 13.88
CA GLN A 98 1.98 -5.72 14.03
C GLN A 98 1.75 -6.66 15.23
N ALA A 99 2.82 -7.29 15.75
CA ALA A 99 2.78 -8.17 16.91
C ALA A 99 2.94 -7.41 18.25
N LEU A 100 3.44 -6.17 18.22
CA LEU A 100 3.69 -5.38 19.44
C LEU A 100 2.40 -4.78 20.00
N LYS A 101 2.37 -4.60 21.32
CA LYS A 101 1.35 -3.82 22.03
C LYS A 101 1.82 -2.37 22.18
N PRO A 102 0.89 -1.39 22.21
CA PRO A 102 1.24 0.02 22.46
C PRO A 102 2.03 0.29 23.76
N THR A 103 1.99 -0.64 24.72
CA THR A 103 2.73 -0.58 25.99
C THR A 103 4.15 -1.12 25.91
N ASP A 104 4.52 -1.83 24.83
CA ASP A 104 5.83 -2.44 24.70
C ASP A 104 6.88 -1.35 24.43
N THR A 105 8.03 -1.40 25.11
CA THR A 105 9.11 -0.42 24.94
C THR A 105 9.63 -0.36 23.50
N GLU A 106 9.51 -1.46 22.77
CA GLU A 106 9.91 -1.60 21.36
C GLU A 106 8.90 -1.04 20.36
N PHE A 107 7.70 -0.65 20.79
CA PHE A 107 6.60 -0.23 19.91
C PHE A 107 6.98 0.98 19.03
N GLU A 108 7.36 2.10 19.66
CA GLU A 108 7.75 3.30 18.92
C GLU A 108 9.10 3.15 18.20
N PRO A 109 10.16 2.58 18.80
CA PRO A 109 11.41 2.32 18.08
C PRO A 109 11.21 1.50 16.81
N THR A 110 10.41 0.43 16.87
CA THR A 110 10.12 -0.40 15.69
C THR A 110 9.33 0.37 14.64
N LEU A 111 8.33 1.16 15.03
CA LEU A 111 7.56 2.00 14.11
C LEU A 111 8.43 3.06 13.43
N ARG A 112 9.37 3.68 14.15
CA ARG A 112 10.27 4.70 13.59
C ARG A 112 11.26 4.11 12.60
N ASN A 113 11.80 2.93 12.88
CA ASN A 113 12.69 2.23 11.93
C ASN A 113 11.92 1.83 10.66
N LEU A 114 10.73 1.22 10.83
CA LEU A 114 9.82 0.92 9.73
C LEU A 114 9.53 2.15 8.87
N TRP A 115 9.22 3.28 9.50
CA TRP A 115 8.92 4.53 8.81
C TRP A 115 10.14 5.12 8.09
N GLY A 116 11.35 4.97 8.65
CA GLY A 116 12.58 5.40 8.01
C GLY A 116 12.76 4.78 6.63
N ASP A 117 12.64 3.45 6.56
CA ASP A 117 12.78 2.71 5.29
C ASP A 117 11.59 2.97 4.36
N LEU A 118 10.36 2.91 4.87
CA LEU A 118 9.15 3.15 4.09
C LEU A 118 9.11 4.55 3.48
N SER A 119 9.43 5.60 4.24
CA SER A 119 9.42 6.97 3.74
C SER A 119 10.53 7.28 2.74
N ALA A 120 11.66 6.57 2.83
CA ALA A 120 12.71 6.65 1.82
C ALA A 120 12.28 5.98 0.52
N HIS A 121 11.68 4.80 0.61
CA HIS A 121 11.11 4.06 -0.51
C HIS A 121 10.03 4.88 -1.25
N MET A 122 8.98 5.32 -0.55
CA MET A 122 7.89 6.10 -1.13
C MET A 122 8.38 7.37 -1.83
N ARG A 123 9.37 8.09 -1.26
CA ARG A 123 9.90 9.30 -1.90
C ARG A 123 10.54 8.99 -3.25
N LYS A 124 11.36 7.94 -3.31
CA LYS A 124 12.04 7.52 -4.52
C LYS A 124 11.04 7.08 -5.58
N GLU A 125 10.03 6.33 -5.18
CA GLU A 125 8.97 5.90 -6.07
C GLU A 125 8.20 7.10 -6.65
N GLU A 126 7.85 8.08 -5.80
CA GLU A 126 7.13 9.29 -6.20
C GLU A 126 7.92 10.24 -7.12
N GLU A 127 9.24 10.33 -6.92
CA GLU A 127 10.15 11.26 -7.60
C GLU A 127 10.80 10.65 -8.85
N GLU A 128 10.97 9.32 -8.90
CA GLU A 128 11.70 8.62 -9.96
C GLU A 128 10.84 7.58 -10.68
N ASP A 129 10.35 6.56 -9.97
CA ASP A 129 9.80 5.35 -10.62
C ASP A 129 8.43 5.62 -11.25
N LEU A 130 7.51 6.24 -10.50
CA LEU A 130 6.19 6.63 -10.98
C LEU A 130 6.30 7.67 -12.11
N VAL A 131 7.24 8.60 -12.01
CA VAL A 131 7.48 9.59 -13.08
C VAL A 131 7.91 8.90 -14.37
N GLN A 132 8.86 7.96 -14.30
CA GLN A 132 9.30 7.19 -15.46
C GLN A 132 8.18 6.32 -16.01
N LEU A 133 7.41 5.65 -15.15
CA LEU A 133 6.29 4.81 -15.54
C LEU A 133 5.22 5.60 -16.29
N GLU A 134 4.77 6.74 -15.76
CA GLU A 134 3.76 7.58 -16.43
C GLU A 134 4.24 8.10 -17.79
N ASN A 135 5.52 8.46 -17.91
CA ASN A 135 6.08 8.90 -19.19
C ASN A 135 6.04 7.79 -20.27
N GLY A 136 6.03 6.53 -19.86
CA GLY A 136 5.91 5.38 -20.76
C GLY A 136 4.47 4.89 -20.99
N LEU A 137 3.48 5.50 -20.35
CA LEU A 137 2.08 5.07 -20.41
C LEU A 137 1.19 6.07 -21.15
N THR A 138 0.14 5.54 -21.78
CA THR A 138 -0.99 6.39 -22.19
C THR A 138 -1.87 6.68 -20.97
N PRO A 139 -2.63 7.79 -20.94
CA PRO A 139 -3.56 8.09 -19.84
C PRO A 139 -4.55 6.95 -19.56
N ASN A 140 -5.00 6.27 -20.62
CA ASN A 140 -5.92 5.13 -20.50
C ASN A 140 -5.26 3.89 -19.89
N ASP A 141 -3.99 3.63 -20.20
CA ASP A 141 -3.28 2.49 -19.61
C ASP A 141 -2.90 2.75 -18.14
N SER A 142 -2.52 3.99 -17.80
CA SER A 142 -2.34 4.44 -16.41
C SER A 142 -3.62 4.27 -15.59
N ALA A 143 -4.77 4.68 -16.13
CA ALA A 143 -6.08 4.49 -15.49
C ALA A 143 -6.46 3.00 -15.28
N LYS A 144 -6.10 2.12 -16.22
CA LYS A 144 -6.30 0.67 -16.06
C LYS A 144 -5.41 0.08 -14.97
N LEU A 145 -4.16 0.52 -14.87
CA LEU A 145 -3.26 0.12 -13.79
C LEU A 145 -3.79 0.59 -12.44
N SER A 146 -4.24 1.84 -12.33
CA SER A 146 -4.93 2.35 -11.13
C SER A 146 -6.11 1.45 -10.72
N THR A 147 -6.97 1.11 -11.68
CA THR A 147 -8.11 0.20 -11.44
C THR A 147 -7.65 -1.19 -10.99
N SER A 148 -6.59 -1.73 -11.58
CA SER A 148 -6.02 -3.02 -11.20
C SER A 148 -5.44 -2.98 -9.79
N PHE A 149 -4.72 -1.92 -9.45
CA PHE A 149 -4.14 -1.69 -8.13
C PHE A 149 -5.22 -1.60 -7.06
N GLU A 150 -6.30 -0.85 -7.29
CA GLU A 150 -7.43 -0.81 -6.36
C GLU A 150 -8.12 -2.19 -6.20
N ARG A 151 -8.18 -2.97 -7.28
CA ARG A 151 -8.75 -4.32 -7.21
C ARG A 151 -7.91 -5.29 -6.38
N THR A 152 -6.57 -5.16 -6.38
CA THR A 152 -5.75 -6.05 -5.55
C THR A 152 -6.10 -5.88 -4.08
N LYS A 153 -6.33 -4.64 -3.61
CA LYS A 153 -6.69 -4.31 -2.21
C LYS A 153 -7.91 -5.08 -1.69
N MET A 154 -8.82 -5.51 -2.57
CA MET A 154 -9.98 -6.34 -2.20
C MET A 154 -9.63 -7.78 -1.81
N PHE A 155 -8.44 -8.27 -2.17
CA PHE A 155 -8.04 -9.68 -2.01
C PHE A 155 -6.73 -9.87 -1.20
N VAL A 156 -6.04 -8.79 -0.82
CA VAL A 156 -4.81 -8.87 0.01
C VAL A 156 -5.12 -9.23 1.48
N PRO A 157 -4.21 -9.93 2.20
CA PRO A 157 -4.23 -10.11 3.66
C PRO A 157 -4.30 -8.81 4.48
N THR A 158 -4.76 -8.94 5.73
CA THR A 158 -4.89 -7.84 6.72
C THR A 158 -3.60 -7.56 7.50
N ARG A 159 -2.53 -8.28 7.18
CA ARG A 159 -1.25 -8.30 7.89
C ARG A 159 -0.10 -8.51 6.90
N SER A 160 1.09 -8.11 7.32
CA SER A 160 2.33 -8.45 6.61
C SER A 160 2.62 -9.94 6.73
N HIS A 161 3.08 -10.52 5.63
CA HIS A 161 3.61 -11.87 5.53
C HIS A 161 4.89 -11.83 4.69
N PRO A 162 6.06 -11.56 5.30
CA PRO A 162 7.32 -11.33 4.57
C PRO A 162 7.82 -12.55 3.78
N THR A 163 7.28 -13.74 4.04
CA THR A 163 7.63 -14.98 3.35
C THR A 163 6.68 -15.30 2.19
N ALA A 164 5.64 -14.48 1.98
CA ALA A 164 4.76 -14.63 0.84
C ALA A 164 5.53 -14.29 -0.46
N PRO A 165 5.30 -15.00 -1.57
CA PRO A 165 5.96 -14.67 -2.83
C PRO A 165 5.56 -13.27 -3.32
N ASP A 166 6.50 -12.58 -3.96
CA ASP A 166 6.43 -11.17 -4.38
C ASP A 166 6.45 -10.99 -5.92
N LYS A 167 6.30 -12.10 -6.66
CA LYS A 167 6.31 -12.15 -8.13
C LYS A 167 5.17 -13.02 -8.68
N PRO A 168 4.49 -12.62 -9.78
CA PRO A 168 3.60 -13.51 -10.54
C PRO A 168 4.35 -14.74 -11.11
N PRO A 169 3.68 -15.85 -11.51
CA PRO A 169 2.25 -16.14 -11.48
C PRO A 169 1.83 -16.99 -10.27
N PHE A 170 0.81 -16.58 -9.53
CA PHE A 170 0.36 -17.26 -8.31
C PHE A 170 -0.61 -18.43 -8.55
N GLU A 171 -0.58 -19.08 -9.73
CA GLU A 171 -1.48 -20.21 -10.06
C GLU A 171 -1.41 -21.40 -9.08
N THR A 172 -0.43 -21.43 -8.17
CA THR A 172 -0.56 -22.24 -6.96
C THR A 172 -1.60 -21.64 -6.02
N VAL A 173 -2.82 -22.11 -6.22
CA VAL A 173 -4.02 -22.13 -5.38
C VAL A 173 -3.75 -22.32 -3.86
N ALA A 174 -2.53 -22.63 -3.40
CA ALA A 174 -2.16 -22.62 -1.98
C ALA A 174 -1.72 -21.24 -1.42
N GLY A 175 -1.19 -20.32 -2.25
CA GLY A 175 -0.59 -19.06 -1.80
C GLY A 175 -1.57 -17.93 -1.49
N LEU A 176 -2.77 -17.97 -2.09
CA LEU A 176 -3.87 -17.01 -1.85
C LEU A 176 -5.06 -17.61 -1.07
N MET A 177 -5.17 -18.94 -0.92
CA MET A 177 -6.37 -19.58 -0.33
C MET A 177 -6.47 -19.56 1.19
N ALA A 178 -5.51 -18.97 1.92
CA ALA A 178 -5.73 -18.60 3.32
C ALA A 178 -6.61 -17.33 3.49
N ALA A 179 -6.90 -16.60 2.40
CA ALA A 179 -7.29 -15.19 2.46
C ALA A 179 -8.80 -14.79 2.48
N PRO A 180 -9.85 -15.66 2.49
CA PRO A 180 -11.20 -15.15 2.74
C PRO A 180 -11.71 -15.34 4.18
N MET A 181 -11.27 -16.38 4.90
CA MET A 181 -11.85 -16.69 6.23
C MET A 181 -11.17 -15.93 7.36
N ASP A 182 -9.83 -15.85 7.40
CA ASP A 182 -9.12 -15.02 8.39
C ASP A 182 -9.42 -13.53 8.21
N LYS A 183 -9.77 -13.11 6.99
CA LYS A 183 -10.00 -11.71 6.62
C LYS A 183 -11.24 -11.09 7.27
N LEU A 184 -12.37 -11.82 7.27
CA LEU A 184 -13.62 -11.30 7.82
C LEU A 184 -13.55 -11.29 9.35
N THR A 185 -13.05 -12.36 9.95
CA THR A 185 -12.90 -12.51 11.40
C THR A 185 -11.92 -11.47 11.95
N ASP A 186 -10.74 -11.32 11.34
CA ASP A 186 -9.73 -10.38 11.80
C ASP A 186 -10.17 -8.91 11.69
N ILE A 187 -10.87 -8.52 10.61
CA ILE A 187 -11.43 -7.16 10.49
C ILE A 187 -12.58 -6.95 11.47
N ILE A 188 -13.48 -7.93 11.64
CA ILE A 188 -14.63 -7.83 12.56
C ILE A 188 -14.19 -7.71 14.02
N PHE A 189 -13.13 -8.43 14.42
CA PHE A 189 -12.65 -8.41 15.81
C PHE A 189 -11.58 -7.35 16.09
N ARG A 190 -10.96 -6.75 15.06
CA ARG A 190 -10.05 -5.63 15.23
C ARG A 190 -10.83 -4.32 15.34
N ARG A 191 -10.28 -3.42 16.15
CA ARG A 191 -10.76 -2.05 16.27
C ARG A 191 -9.98 -1.18 15.30
N PHE A 192 -10.69 -0.41 14.49
CA PHE A 192 -10.16 0.60 13.57
C PHE A 192 -10.60 1.99 14.05
N PRO A 193 -9.88 3.06 13.69
CA PRO A 193 -10.33 4.41 14.02
C PRO A 193 -11.71 4.65 13.39
N GLU A 194 -12.57 5.42 14.06
CA GLU A 194 -13.79 5.92 13.44
C GLU A 194 -13.42 6.81 12.25
N GLU A 195 -14.19 6.75 11.16
CA GLU A 195 -13.99 7.65 10.01
C GLU A 195 -13.97 9.10 10.50
N VAL A 196 -12.94 9.86 10.09
CA VAL A 196 -12.84 11.30 10.33
C VAL A 196 -13.47 12.05 9.17
#